data_AF-A0A9E4EEJ3-F1
#
_entry.id   AF-A0A9E4EEJ3-F1
#
_cell.length_a   1.000
_cell.length_b   1.000
_cell.length_c   1.000
_cell.angle_alpha   90.00
_cell.angle_beta   90.00
_cell.angle_gamma   90.00
#
_symmetry.space_group_name_H-M   'P 1'
#
loop_
_entity.id
_entity.type
_entity.pdbx_description
1 polymer ?
#
loop_
_entity_poly.entity_id
_entity_poly.type
_entity_poly.pdbx_seq_one_letter_code
_entity_poly.pdbx_strand_id
1 'polypeptide(L)'
;MLPSRLSTLSGSALWGLAFVVVGCAPRAESAESGGAAAAAENGGGAAAVNQISDEERAARAAERERLVQAELVSERPIAAANTIWIEEMTWMEVRDALADGKTTALITTGGIEQNGPYLATGKHNYVLQGACEGVARALGNALCAPIIKLVPEGRIDEPSGHMRYPGTISLRQETFESVLDDVASSLRAHGFTDIVFFGDSGGNQSGMEAVADRLNERWTDARAHFIPEFYRYAEVREYMNSELEITQPSNDGYHDDFPITAMMTVIDPSAVRYEERVAADLDHINGVSLTPLEQTVETGRQLLAFRVQRTVDAINASTGQE
;
A
#
# COMPACT_ATOMS: atom_id res chain seq x y z
N MET A 1 30.42 39.65 -19.63
CA MET A 1 31.36 38.74 -20.31
C MET A 1 32.46 38.34 -19.35
N LEU A 2 32.28 37.19 -18.70
CA LEU A 2 33.28 36.36 -18.01
C LEU A 2 32.65 34.95 -17.97
N PRO A 3 33.32 33.88 -18.43
CA PRO A 3 32.65 32.62 -18.71
C PRO A 3 32.61 31.71 -17.48
N SER A 4 31.45 31.09 -17.26
CA SER A 4 31.21 29.96 -16.36
C SER A 4 31.78 28.68 -16.97
N ARG A 5 32.64 27.98 -16.23
CA ARG A 5 33.05 26.61 -16.56
C ARG A 5 32.05 25.63 -15.93
N LEU A 6 31.22 25.04 -16.78
CA LEU A 6 30.45 23.84 -16.50
C LEU A 6 31.41 22.64 -16.50
N SER A 7 31.53 21.94 -15.37
CA SER A 7 32.09 20.60 -15.31
C SER A 7 30.96 19.58 -15.41
N THR A 8 30.90 18.89 -16.55
CA THR A 8 30.06 17.71 -16.76
C THR A 8 30.73 16.51 -16.08
N LEU A 9 30.04 15.88 -15.14
CA LEU A 9 30.38 14.55 -14.64
C LEU A 9 29.31 13.58 -15.14
N SER A 10 29.63 12.89 -16.23
CA SER A 10 28.94 11.68 -16.68
C SER A 10 29.44 10.50 -15.84
N GLY A 11 28.56 9.89 -15.06
CA GLY A 11 28.87 8.70 -14.27
C GLY A 11 27.70 7.71 -14.34
N SER A 12 27.71 6.88 -15.37
CA SER A 12 26.80 5.74 -15.53
C SER A 12 27.24 4.62 -14.57
N ALA A 13 26.49 4.39 -13.50
CA ALA A 13 26.71 3.25 -12.60
C ALA A 13 25.65 2.17 -12.89
N LEU A 14 26.06 1.18 -13.68
CA LEU A 14 25.34 -0.09 -13.85
C LEU A 14 25.47 -0.89 -12.56
N TRP A 15 24.36 -1.10 -11.84
CA TRP A 15 24.26 -2.10 -10.78
C TRP A 15 23.64 -3.37 -11.35
N GLY A 16 24.49 -4.37 -11.64
CA GLY A 16 24.05 -5.73 -11.90
C GLY A 16 23.78 -6.45 -10.58
N LEU A 17 22.51 -6.78 -10.28
CA LEU A 17 22.18 -7.71 -9.21
C LEU A 17 22.47 -9.15 -9.66
N ALA A 18 23.43 -9.79 -9.00
CA ALA A 18 23.65 -11.23 -9.09
C ALA A 18 22.63 -11.95 -8.19
N PHE A 19 21.80 -12.81 -8.80
CA PHE A 19 20.95 -13.75 -8.08
C PHE A 19 21.81 -14.82 -7.39
N VAL A 20 21.76 -14.90 -6.06
CA VAL A 20 22.26 -16.07 -5.32
C VAL A 20 21.13 -17.09 -5.26
N VAL A 21 21.25 -18.15 -6.04
CA VAL A 21 20.40 -19.35 -5.96
C VAL A 21 20.88 -20.19 -4.77
N VAL A 22 20.10 -20.26 -3.70
CA VAL A 22 20.33 -21.21 -2.61
C VAL A 22 19.76 -22.56 -3.03
N GLY A 23 20.64 -23.51 -3.36
CA GLY A 23 20.28 -24.88 -3.70
C GLY A 23 19.82 -25.68 -2.47
N CYS A 24 18.63 -26.26 -2.54
CA CYS A 24 18.19 -27.33 -1.62
C CYS A 24 18.91 -28.65 -1.97
N ALA A 25 19.52 -29.28 -0.97
CA ALA A 25 20.04 -30.64 -1.07
C ALA A 25 18.92 -31.69 -0.87
N PRO A 26 18.98 -32.88 -1.50
CA PRO A 26 17.94 -33.88 -1.39
C PRO A 26 18.05 -34.68 -0.08
N ARG A 27 16.89 -34.97 0.53
CA ARG A 27 16.75 -35.93 1.64
C ARG A 27 16.80 -37.35 1.09
N ALA A 28 17.63 -38.19 1.71
CA ALA A 28 17.69 -39.62 1.47
C ALA A 28 16.49 -40.34 2.13
N GLU A 29 15.91 -41.29 1.39
CA GLU A 29 14.94 -42.27 1.86
C GLU A 29 15.59 -43.27 2.83
N SER A 30 14.85 -43.72 3.84
CA SER A 30 15.16 -44.97 4.54
C SER A 30 13.87 -45.76 4.77
N ALA A 31 13.89 -46.98 4.24
CA ALA A 31 12.82 -47.95 4.19
C ALA A 31 12.47 -48.57 5.56
N GLU A 32 11.28 -49.16 5.58
CA GLU A 32 10.63 -49.89 6.67
C GLU A 32 11.40 -51.15 7.13
N SER A 33 11.27 -51.48 8.41
CA SER A 33 11.19 -52.88 8.86
C SER A 33 10.38 -52.98 10.15
N GLY A 34 9.30 -53.76 10.12
CA GLY A 34 8.44 -54.03 11.27
C GLY A 34 9.04 -54.99 12.30
N GLY A 35 8.45 -54.97 13.50
CA GLY A 35 8.72 -55.92 14.58
C GLY A 35 7.82 -55.65 15.78
N ALA A 36 6.98 -56.63 16.13
CA ALA A 36 5.96 -56.52 17.16
C ALA A 36 6.50 -56.71 18.59
N ALA A 37 5.82 -56.03 19.52
CA ALA A 37 5.52 -56.37 20.92
C ALA A 37 6.66 -56.78 21.89
N ALA A 38 6.85 -55.97 22.94
CA ALA A 38 7.01 -56.46 24.31
C ALA A 38 6.70 -55.32 25.31
N ALA A 39 5.74 -55.55 26.19
CA ALA A 39 5.52 -54.75 27.39
C ALA A 39 6.65 -55.03 28.39
N ALA A 40 7.26 -53.97 28.93
CA ALA A 40 8.06 -54.03 30.13
C ALA A 40 7.88 -52.71 30.88
N GLU A 41 7.17 -52.78 32.01
CA GLU A 41 7.25 -51.78 33.06
C GLU A 41 8.71 -51.65 33.51
N ASN A 42 9.21 -50.42 33.61
CA ASN A 42 10.25 -50.10 34.57
C ASN A 42 10.18 -48.62 34.93
N GLY A 43 10.23 -48.39 36.24
CA GLY A 43 9.92 -47.12 36.86
C GLY A 43 11.05 -46.09 36.79
N GLY A 44 10.73 -44.92 37.33
CA GLY A 44 11.70 -44.11 38.06
C GLY A 44 12.56 -43.21 37.18
N GLY A 45 12.00 -42.08 36.79
CA GLY A 45 12.78 -40.99 36.21
C GLY A 45 11.88 -39.93 35.62
N ALA A 46 10.99 -39.34 36.44
CA ALA A 46 10.42 -38.05 36.07
C ALA A 46 11.61 -37.10 35.90
N ALA A 47 11.97 -36.83 34.64
CA ALA A 47 12.90 -35.77 34.30
C ALA A 47 12.38 -34.53 35.01
N ALA A 48 13.14 -34.03 35.98
CA ALA A 48 12.88 -32.76 36.61
C ALA A 48 12.99 -31.70 35.51
N VAL A 49 11.87 -31.45 34.83
CA VAL A 49 11.69 -30.23 34.06
C VAL A 49 11.95 -29.13 35.07
N ASN A 50 13.04 -28.40 34.87
CA ASN A 50 13.43 -27.27 35.70
C ASN A 50 12.33 -26.21 35.55
N GLN A 51 11.25 -26.36 36.32
CA GLN A 51 10.08 -25.49 36.27
C GLN A 51 10.52 -24.19 36.93
N ILE A 52 10.87 -23.22 36.08
CA ILE A 52 11.08 -21.82 36.45
C ILE A 52 9.94 -21.42 37.41
N SER A 53 10.24 -20.80 38.54
CA SER A 53 9.19 -20.39 39.48
C SER A 53 8.33 -19.27 38.89
N ASP A 54 7.14 -19.01 39.44
CA ASP A 54 6.34 -17.85 39.04
C ASP A 54 7.08 -16.53 39.31
N GLU A 55 7.87 -16.47 40.39
CA GLU A 55 8.72 -15.32 40.73
C GLU A 55 9.81 -15.11 39.67
N GLU A 56 10.47 -16.18 39.23
CA GLU A 56 11.48 -16.11 38.18
C GLU A 56 10.87 -15.73 36.82
N ARG A 57 9.66 -16.21 36.50
CA ARG A 57 8.91 -15.78 35.31
C ARG A 57 8.60 -14.29 35.37
N ALA A 58 8.10 -13.81 36.50
CA ALA A 58 7.78 -12.40 36.70
C ALA A 58 9.02 -11.50 36.62
N ALA A 59 10.14 -11.90 37.25
CA ALA A 59 11.39 -11.17 37.19
C ALA A 59 11.95 -11.06 35.76
N ARG A 60 11.88 -12.15 34.98
CA ARG A 60 12.27 -12.13 33.56
C ARG A 60 11.37 -11.25 32.70
N ALA A 61 10.07 -11.26 32.95
CA ALA A 61 9.13 -10.40 32.24
C ALA A 61 9.40 -8.91 32.55
N ALA A 62 9.63 -8.57 33.82
CA ALA A 62 9.99 -7.22 34.24
C ALA A 62 11.31 -6.74 33.63
N GLU A 63 12.33 -7.59 33.58
CA GLU A 63 13.60 -7.22 32.94
C GLU A 63 13.45 -7.03 31.42
N ARG A 64 12.67 -7.89 30.75
CA ARG A 64 12.36 -7.73 29.33
C ARG A 64 11.65 -6.40 29.07
N GLU A 65 10.67 -6.06 29.89
CA GLU A 65 9.95 -4.79 29.78
C GLU A 65 10.91 -3.60 29.99
N ARG A 66 11.79 -3.66 30.99
CA ARG A 66 12.80 -2.61 31.23
C ARG A 66 13.71 -2.40 30.01
N LEU A 67 14.13 -3.49 29.36
CA LEU A 67 14.97 -3.43 28.17
C LEU A 67 14.21 -2.83 26.97
N VAL A 68 12.95 -3.19 26.77
CA VAL A 68 12.10 -2.60 25.73
C VAL A 68 11.91 -1.09 25.98
N GLN A 69 11.61 -0.69 27.21
CA GLN A 69 11.47 0.74 27.55
C GLN A 69 12.76 1.53 27.31
N ALA A 70 13.91 0.95 27.65
CA ALA A 70 15.21 1.55 27.36
C ALA A 70 15.47 1.70 25.85
N GLU A 71 15.06 0.70 25.04
CA GLU A 71 15.14 0.77 23.58
C GLU A 71 14.19 1.84 23.03
N LEU A 72 12.94 1.89 23.48
CA LEU A 72 11.91 2.84 23.03
C LEU A 72 12.30 4.31 23.20
N VAL A 73 13.10 4.65 24.22
CA VAL A 73 13.58 6.02 24.48
C VAL A 73 14.99 6.28 23.96
N SER A 74 15.64 5.30 23.34
CA SER A 74 17.00 5.45 22.85
C SER A 74 17.09 6.44 21.67
N GLU A 75 18.20 7.18 21.59
CA GLU A 75 18.45 8.07 20.46
C GLU A 75 18.62 7.26 19.18
N ARG A 76 18.03 7.74 18.08
CA ARG A 76 18.18 7.11 16.77
C ARG A 76 19.64 7.21 16.30
N PRO A 77 20.32 6.10 15.97
CA PRO A 77 21.77 6.10 15.74
C PRO A 77 22.20 6.50 14.31
N ILE A 78 21.25 6.65 13.39
CA ILE A 78 21.48 6.91 11.95
C ILE A 78 20.54 8.00 11.46
N ALA A 79 20.88 8.71 10.38
CA ALA A 79 19.99 9.71 9.77
C ALA A 79 18.69 9.10 9.24
N ALA A 80 17.62 9.91 9.19
CA ALA A 80 16.31 9.46 8.74
C ALA A 80 16.24 9.37 7.20
N ALA A 81 15.54 8.36 6.68
CA ALA A 81 15.21 8.26 5.27
C ALA A 81 14.25 9.37 4.84
N ASN A 82 14.40 9.89 3.60
CA ASN A 82 13.44 10.82 3.01
C ASN A 82 12.28 10.05 2.35
N THR A 83 11.44 9.46 3.17
CA THR A 83 10.23 8.75 2.74
C THR A 83 9.03 9.21 3.56
N ILE A 84 7.84 8.97 3.04
CA ILE A 84 6.57 9.12 3.76
C ILE A 84 5.92 7.76 4.07
N TRP A 85 6.49 6.65 3.59
CA TRP A 85 5.93 5.31 3.71
C TRP A 85 6.40 4.66 5.01
N ILE A 86 5.46 4.29 5.88
CA ILE A 86 5.77 3.69 7.18
C ILE A 86 6.57 2.39 7.01
N GLU A 87 6.30 1.58 5.97
CA GLU A 87 7.02 0.34 5.68
C GLU A 87 8.46 0.52 5.19
N GLU A 88 8.84 1.73 4.80
CA GLU A 88 10.20 2.09 4.40
C GLU A 88 10.99 2.72 5.55
N MET A 89 10.32 3.02 6.67
CA MET A 89 10.91 3.61 7.86
C MET A 89 11.26 2.53 8.89
N THR A 90 12.36 2.74 9.60
CA THR A 90 12.63 2.10 10.88
C THR A 90 11.62 2.56 11.93
N TRP A 91 11.36 1.72 12.94
CA TRP A 91 10.43 2.08 14.02
C TRP A 91 10.86 3.36 14.77
N MET A 92 12.16 3.64 14.87
CA MET A 92 12.69 4.86 15.48
C MET A 92 12.36 6.10 14.64
N GLU A 93 12.42 6.01 13.31
CA GLU A 93 12.03 7.13 12.43
C GLU A 93 10.53 7.40 12.54
N VAL A 94 9.68 6.37 12.67
CA VAL A 94 8.23 6.55 12.88
C VAL A 94 7.97 7.22 14.24
N ARG A 95 8.62 6.75 15.31
CA ARG A 95 8.55 7.37 16.65
C ARG A 95 8.94 8.84 16.60
N ASP A 96 10.08 9.14 16.00
CA ASP A 96 10.60 10.51 15.93
C ASP A 96 9.69 11.39 15.07
N ALA A 97 9.18 10.88 13.95
CA ALA A 97 8.24 11.59 13.08
C ALA A 97 6.92 11.95 13.80
N LEU A 98 6.38 11.03 14.62
CA LEU A 98 5.22 11.31 15.48
C LEU A 98 5.53 12.43 16.48
N ALA A 99 6.69 12.37 17.13
CA ALA A 99 7.14 13.42 18.05
C ALA A 99 7.33 14.78 17.34
N ASP A 100 7.73 14.76 16.07
CA ASP A 100 7.88 15.94 15.21
C ASP A 100 6.55 16.42 14.59
N GLY A 101 5.42 15.82 14.95
CA GLY A 101 4.09 16.29 14.56
C GLY A 101 3.49 15.60 13.33
N LYS A 102 4.01 14.46 12.89
CA LYS A 102 3.37 13.62 11.86
C LYS A 102 2.20 12.82 12.43
N THR A 103 1.12 13.49 12.81
CA THR A 103 -0.01 12.89 13.54
C THR A 103 -1.09 12.27 12.66
N THR A 104 -1.02 12.45 11.34
CA THR A 104 -1.98 11.91 10.37
C THR A 104 -1.45 10.64 9.70
N ALA A 105 -2.22 9.55 9.72
CA ALA A 105 -1.91 8.33 8.96
C ALA A 105 -2.88 8.16 7.78
N LEU A 106 -2.34 7.94 6.59
CA LEU A 106 -3.11 7.69 5.37
C LEU A 106 -3.18 6.19 5.12
N ILE A 107 -4.37 5.59 5.20
CA ILE A 107 -4.63 4.20 4.84
C ILE A 107 -5.33 4.18 3.48
N THR A 108 -4.62 3.70 2.47
CA THR A 108 -5.14 3.65 1.10
C THR A 108 -5.60 2.26 0.71
N THR A 109 -6.71 2.17 -0.03
CA THR A 109 -7.26 0.89 -0.50
C THR A 109 -7.28 0.82 -2.02
N GLY A 110 -6.54 -0.14 -2.56
CA GLY A 110 -6.39 -0.36 -4.00
C GLY A 110 -7.26 -1.52 -4.45
N GLY A 111 -6.63 -2.50 -5.09
CA GLY A 111 -7.31 -3.68 -5.60
C GLY A 111 -6.45 -4.51 -6.53
N ILE A 112 -6.87 -5.75 -6.78
CA ILE A 112 -6.27 -6.66 -7.77
C ILE A 112 -7.41 -7.25 -8.60
N GLU A 113 -7.62 -6.70 -9.79
CA GLU A 113 -8.79 -6.98 -10.63
C GLU A 113 -8.44 -6.96 -12.12
N GLN A 114 -9.38 -7.40 -12.96
CA GLN A 114 -9.27 -7.28 -14.41
C GLN A 114 -9.32 -5.81 -14.85
N ASN A 115 -8.40 -5.44 -15.74
CA ASN A 115 -8.20 -4.07 -16.21
C ASN A 115 -8.09 -4.03 -17.74
N GLY A 116 -8.85 -4.90 -18.43
CA GLY A 116 -8.62 -5.16 -19.85
C GLY A 116 -7.32 -5.92 -20.13
N PRO A 117 -6.95 -6.08 -21.41
CA PRO A 117 -5.83 -6.94 -21.81
C PRO A 117 -4.46 -6.27 -21.69
N TYR A 118 -4.41 -4.98 -21.40
CA TYR A 118 -3.19 -4.18 -21.56
C TYR A 118 -2.66 -3.57 -20.26
N LEU A 119 -3.42 -3.60 -19.16
CA LEU A 119 -2.95 -3.08 -17.87
C LEU A 119 -2.61 -4.22 -16.92
N ALA A 120 -1.63 -3.99 -16.04
CA ALA A 120 -1.43 -4.85 -14.88
C ALA A 120 -2.71 -4.93 -14.03
N THR A 121 -2.96 -6.07 -13.39
CA THR A 121 -4.16 -6.29 -12.54
C THR A 121 -4.22 -5.37 -11.31
N GLY A 122 -3.09 -4.82 -10.91
CA GLY A 122 -2.98 -3.89 -9.77
C GLY A 122 -3.09 -2.41 -10.12
N LYS A 123 -3.78 -2.00 -11.20
CA LYS A 123 -3.83 -0.59 -11.69
C LYS A 123 -4.00 0.43 -10.57
N HIS A 124 -4.90 0.14 -9.64
CA HIS A 124 -5.25 0.98 -8.49
C HIS A 124 -4.07 1.23 -7.56
N ASN A 125 -3.23 0.21 -7.35
CA ASN A 125 -2.08 0.30 -6.45
C ASN A 125 -0.98 1.20 -7.03
N TYR A 126 -0.79 1.21 -8.35
CA TYR A 126 0.15 2.12 -9.00
C TYR A 126 -0.30 3.57 -8.82
N VAL A 127 -1.57 3.86 -9.11
CA VAL A 127 -2.13 5.20 -8.92
C VAL A 127 -2.00 5.67 -7.46
N LEU A 128 -2.31 4.79 -6.50
CA LEU A 128 -2.21 5.10 -5.08
C LEU A 128 -0.78 5.30 -4.59
N GLN A 129 0.23 4.69 -5.22
CA GLN A 129 1.63 4.94 -4.90
C GLN A 129 1.98 6.42 -5.15
N GLY A 130 1.59 6.97 -6.31
CA GLY A 130 1.78 8.40 -6.60
C GLY A 130 0.89 9.31 -5.76
N ALA A 131 -0.39 8.95 -5.62
CA ALA A 131 -1.35 9.79 -4.93
C ALA A 131 -1.09 9.89 -3.42
N CYS A 132 -0.82 8.78 -2.73
CA CYS A 132 -0.56 8.82 -1.29
C CYS A 132 0.68 9.64 -0.97
N GLU A 133 1.76 9.46 -1.74
CA GLU A 133 2.97 10.27 -1.57
C GLU A 133 2.71 11.76 -1.79
N GLY A 134 1.99 12.11 -2.87
CA GLY A 134 1.61 13.49 -3.14
C GLY A 134 0.79 14.11 -2.01
N VAL A 135 -0.23 13.40 -1.53
CA VAL A 135 -1.10 13.85 -0.43
C VAL A 135 -0.31 14.00 0.87
N ALA A 136 0.49 13.00 1.26
CA ALA A 136 1.25 13.03 2.51
C ALA A 136 2.25 14.19 2.55
N ARG A 137 2.95 14.41 1.42
CA ARG A 137 3.91 15.52 1.29
C ARG A 137 3.22 16.88 1.30
N ALA A 138 2.06 17.01 0.63
CA ALA A 138 1.30 18.25 0.59
C ALA A 138 0.71 18.64 1.95
N LEU A 139 0.23 17.67 2.73
CA LEU A 139 -0.27 17.89 4.10
C LEU A 139 0.85 18.26 5.07
N GLY A 140 2.05 17.72 4.89
CA GLY A 140 3.22 18.02 5.71
C GLY A 140 3.21 17.40 7.12
N ASN A 141 2.07 16.94 7.62
CA ASN A 141 1.88 16.24 8.91
C ASN A 141 1.45 14.77 8.76
N ALA A 142 1.53 14.21 7.56
CA ALA A 142 1.02 12.87 7.27
C ALA A 142 2.10 11.86 6.88
N LEU A 143 1.82 10.58 7.14
CA LEU A 143 2.56 9.41 6.68
C LEU A 143 1.62 8.42 5.99
N CYS A 144 2.10 7.71 4.97
CA CYS A 144 1.35 6.64 4.31
C CYS A 144 1.59 5.31 5.01
N ALA A 145 0.50 4.66 5.39
CA ALA A 145 0.52 3.24 5.71
C ALA A 145 0.65 2.42 4.41
N PRO A 146 1.01 1.12 4.50
CA PRO A 146 1.05 0.25 3.34
C PRO A 146 -0.29 0.22 2.61
N ILE A 147 -0.25 0.29 1.27
CA ILE A 147 -1.46 0.18 0.45
C ILE A 147 -2.15 -1.15 0.75
N ILE A 148 -3.44 -1.10 1.09
CA ILE A 148 -4.29 -2.27 1.23
C ILE A 148 -4.67 -2.76 -0.17
N LYS A 149 -3.88 -3.70 -0.70
CA LYS A 149 -4.03 -4.24 -2.06
C LYS A 149 -5.14 -5.28 -2.18
N LEU A 150 -5.54 -5.89 -1.06
CA LEU A 150 -6.55 -6.94 -1.02
C LEU A 150 -7.86 -6.34 -0.53
N VAL A 151 -8.86 -6.30 -1.41
CA VAL A 151 -10.15 -5.62 -1.17
C VAL A 151 -11.30 -6.48 -1.71
N PRO A 152 -12.55 -6.13 -1.43
CA PRO A 152 -13.70 -6.77 -2.07
C PRO A 152 -13.76 -6.48 -3.58
N GLU A 153 -13.56 -7.51 -4.39
CA GLU A 153 -13.58 -7.45 -5.87
C GLU A 153 -14.73 -8.29 -6.49
N GLY A 154 -15.64 -8.76 -5.63
CA GLY A 154 -16.75 -9.65 -5.97
C GLY A 154 -16.80 -10.91 -5.11
N ARG A 155 -17.84 -11.72 -5.30
CA ARG A 155 -18.01 -12.97 -4.54
C ARG A 155 -16.99 -14.01 -4.99
N ILE A 156 -16.41 -14.71 -4.01
CA ILE A 156 -15.40 -15.77 -4.23
C ILE A 156 -16.10 -17.06 -4.66
N ASP A 157 -17.02 -17.54 -3.82
CA ASP A 157 -17.91 -18.65 -4.17
C ASP A 157 -19.03 -18.13 -5.07
N GLU A 158 -19.29 -18.84 -6.17
CA GLU A 158 -20.09 -18.35 -7.29
C GLU A 158 -19.57 -17.00 -7.83
N PRO A 159 -18.40 -17.01 -8.52
CA PRO A 159 -17.70 -15.81 -8.93
C PRO A 159 -18.58 -14.72 -9.56
N SER A 160 -18.51 -13.51 -8.98
CA SER A 160 -19.25 -12.33 -9.44
C SER A 160 -18.33 -11.12 -9.59
N GLY A 161 -18.79 -10.07 -10.29
CA GLY A 161 -17.96 -8.88 -10.51
C GLY A 161 -16.61 -9.22 -11.16
N HIS A 162 -15.53 -8.65 -10.64
CA HIS A 162 -14.17 -8.88 -11.13
C HIS A 162 -13.67 -10.30 -10.81
N MET A 163 -14.21 -10.97 -9.78
CA MET A 163 -13.83 -12.37 -9.46
C MET A 163 -14.15 -13.38 -10.58
N ARG A 164 -14.95 -12.98 -11.59
CA ARG A 164 -15.17 -13.78 -12.80
C ARG A 164 -13.92 -13.92 -13.68
N TYR A 165 -12.90 -13.09 -13.46
CA TYR A 165 -11.73 -12.98 -14.31
C TYR A 165 -10.50 -13.56 -13.60
N PRO A 166 -9.69 -14.39 -14.29
CA PRO A 166 -8.47 -14.95 -13.70
C PRO A 166 -7.49 -13.88 -13.22
N GLY A 167 -6.90 -14.11 -12.06
CA GLY A 167 -5.93 -13.20 -11.45
C GLY A 167 -6.54 -12.15 -10.52
N THR A 168 -7.87 -11.95 -10.55
CA THR A 168 -8.56 -11.15 -9.51
C THR A 168 -8.44 -11.84 -8.15
N ILE A 169 -8.17 -11.06 -7.10
CA ILE A 169 -8.09 -11.54 -5.72
C ILE A 169 -9.04 -10.72 -4.86
N SER A 170 -10.06 -11.36 -4.29
CA SER A 170 -11.09 -10.70 -3.48
C SER A 170 -10.99 -11.08 -2.00
N LEU A 171 -11.20 -10.10 -1.12
CA LEU A 171 -11.56 -10.35 0.27
C LEU A 171 -13.09 -10.32 0.42
N ARG A 172 -13.59 -11.10 1.39
CA ARG A 172 -14.96 -10.90 1.88
C ARG A 172 -15.04 -9.55 2.59
N GLN A 173 -16.19 -8.89 2.50
CA GLN A 173 -16.42 -7.57 3.06
C GLN A 173 -16.03 -7.51 4.55
N GLU A 174 -16.48 -8.47 5.34
CA GLU A 174 -16.20 -8.52 6.78
C GLU A 174 -14.70 -8.72 7.10
N THR A 175 -13.98 -9.42 6.22
CA THR A 175 -12.53 -9.62 6.38
C THR A 175 -11.78 -8.33 6.04
N PHE A 176 -12.18 -7.63 4.98
CA PHE A 176 -11.63 -6.33 4.62
C PHE A 176 -11.85 -5.29 5.72
N GLU A 177 -13.07 -5.17 6.24
CA GLU A 177 -13.37 -4.24 7.33
C GLU A 177 -12.60 -4.57 8.62
N SER A 178 -12.40 -5.86 8.92
CA SER A 178 -11.58 -6.28 10.06
C SER A 178 -10.11 -5.87 9.89
N VAL A 179 -9.56 -6.04 8.68
CA VAL A 179 -8.19 -5.60 8.37
C VAL A 179 -8.05 -4.09 8.53
N LEU A 180 -9.00 -3.30 8.01
CA LEU A 180 -8.95 -1.83 8.14
C LEU A 180 -9.04 -1.40 9.61
N ASP A 181 -9.89 -2.05 10.40
CA ASP A 181 -10.04 -1.78 11.84
C ASP A 181 -8.72 -2.04 12.59
N ASP A 182 -8.09 -3.19 12.34
CA ASP A 182 -6.83 -3.58 12.99
C ASP A 182 -5.68 -2.66 12.60
N VAL A 183 -5.57 -2.29 11.31
CA VAL A 183 -4.53 -1.36 10.82
C VAL A 183 -4.72 0.02 11.47
N ALA A 184 -5.93 0.56 11.43
CA ALA A 184 -6.24 1.86 12.00
C ALA A 184 -6.04 1.90 13.52
N SER A 185 -6.49 0.85 14.22
CA SER A 185 -6.32 0.72 15.67
C SER A 185 -4.85 0.58 16.07
N SER A 186 -4.03 -0.10 15.25
CA SER A 186 -2.59 -0.20 15.48
C SER A 186 -1.90 1.15 15.35
N LEU A 187 -2.24 1.93 14.31
CA LEU A 187 -1.71 3.28 14.11
C LEU A 187 -2.15 4.22 15.24
N ARG A 188 -3.44 4.21 15.62
CA ARG A 188 -3.90 4.95 16.80
C ARG A 188 -3.12 4.57 18.06
N ALA A 189 -2.88 3.28 18.29
CA ALA A 189 -2.13 2.81 19.45
C ALA A 189 -0.67 3.30 19.49
N HIS A 190 -0.11 3.71 18.36
CA HIS A 190 1.22 4.32 18.27
C HIS A 190 1.20 5.84 18.44
N GLY A 191 0.03 6.48 18.45
CA GLY A 191 -0.12 7.92 18.72
C GLY A 191 -0.59 8.77 17.54
N PHE A 192 -0.95 8.16 16.40
CA PHE A 192 -1.64 8.89 15.33
C PHE A 192 -3.04 9.33 15.80
N THR A 193 -3.39 10.59 15.55
CA THR A 193 -4.67 11.18 15.99
C THR A 193 -5.69 11.28 14.87
N ASP A 194 -5.23 11.33 13.62
CA ASP A 194 -6.08 11.42 12.44
C ASP A 194 -5.79 10.25 11.51
N ILE A 195 -6.75 9.35 11.36
CA ILE A 195 -6.66 8.19 10.47
C ILE A 195 -7.53 8.44 9.25
N VAL A 196 -6.92 8.54 8.07
CA VAL A 196 -7.61 8.90 6.84
C VAL A 196 -7.69 7.69 5.92
N PHE A 197 -8.90 7.33 5.50
CA PHE A 197 -9.17 6.31 4.49
C PHE A 197 -9.54 6.97 3.16
N PHE A 198 -8.88 6.54 2.09
CA PHE A 198 -9.31 6.80 0.71
C PHE A 198 -8.85 5.67 -0.22
N GLY A 199 -9.50 5.48 -1.36
CA GLY A 199 -9.20 4.33 -2.22
C GLY A 199 -9.57 4.52 -3.68
N ASP A 200 -8.90 3.77 -4.55
CA ASP A 200 -9.03 3.87 -6.01
C ASP A 200 -9.95 2.80 -6.64
N SER A 201 -10.58 1.94 -5.84
CA SER A 201 -11.53 0.91 -6.31
C SER A 201 -12.95 1.20 -5.82
N GLY A 202 -13.97 0.91 -6.65
CA GLY A 202 -15.35 1.24 -6.32
C GLY A 202 -15.99 0.28 -5.31
N GLY A 203 -15.62 -1.00 -5.34
CA GLY A 203 -16.27 -2.06 -4.57
C GLY A 203 -16.07 -1.98 -3.05
N ASN A 204 -15.13 -1.16 -2.60
CA ASN A 204 -14.66 -1.15 -1.22
C ASN A 204 -14.93 0.17 -0.47
N GLN A 205 -15.54 1.16 -1.13
CA GLN A 205 -15.82 2.49 -0.57
C GLN A 205 -16.69 2.42 0.69
N SER A 206 -17.80 1.66 0.64
CA SER A 206 -18.70 1.50 1.78
C SER A 206 -18.06 0.80 2.97
N GLY A 207 -17.05 -0.06 2.73
CA GLY A 207 -16.30 -0.69 3.81
C GLY A 207 -15.41 0.28 4.57
N MET A 208 -14.75 1.20 3.85
CA MET A 208 -13.97 2.27 4.47
C MET A 208 -14.86 3.22 5.29
N GLU A 209 -16.01 3.63 4.74
CA GLU A 209 -16.99 4.46 5.43
C GLU A 209 -17.48 3.79 6.72
N ALA A 210 -17.96 2.55 6.63
CA ALA A 210 -18.47 1.81 7.78
C ALA A 210 -17.43 1.58 8.88
N VAL A 211 -16.16 1.35 8.50
CA VAL A 211 -15.06 1.25 9.47
C VAL A 211 -14.82 2.60 10.12
N ALA A 212 -14.71 3.69 9.36
CA ALA A 212 -14.47 5.02 9.91
C ALA A 212 -15.54 5.42 10.94
N ASP A 213 -16.81 5.17 10.63
CA ASP A 213 -17.93 5.42 11.55
C ASP A 213 -17.81 4.60 12.84
N ARG A 214 -17.58 3.28 12.72
CA ARG A 214 -17.41 2.39 13.88
C ARG A 214 -16.19 2.73 14.74
N LEU A 215 -15.11 3.22 14.13
CA LEU A 215 -13.94 3.70 14.86
C LEU A 215 -14.29 4.96 15.66
N ASN A 216 -14.97 5.92 15.04
CA ASN A 216 -15.40 7.16 15.69
C ASN A 216 -16.42 6.95 16.82
N GLU A 217 -17.20 5.87 16.80
CA GLU A 217 -18.06 5.49 17.94
C GLU A 217 -17.25 5.01 19.16
N ARG A 218 -16.07 4.43 18.94
CA ARG A 218 -15.23 3.83 19.99
C ARG A 218 -14.12 4.74 20.48
N TRP A 219 -13.61 5.62 19.64
CA TRP A 219 -12.44 6.45 19.91
C TRP A 219 -12.83 7.81 20.50
N THR A 220 -12.04 8.27 21.46
CA THR A 220 -12.23 9.59 22.10
C THR A 220 -10.99 10.49 21.98
N ASP A 221 -9.86 9.93 21.58
CA ASP A 221 -8.52 10.50 21.51
C ASP A 221 -7.94 10.54 20.08
N ALA A 222 -8.68 10.00 19.10
CA ALA A 222 -8.35 10.01 17.69
C ALA A 222 -9.64 10.05 16.85
N ARG A 223 -9.51 10.40 15.57
CA ARG A 223 -10.61 10.46 14.60
C ARG A 223 -10.26 9.66 13.35
N ALA A 224 -11.25 8.94 12.84
CA ALA A 224 -11.20 8.30 11.54
C ALA A 224 -11.97 9.14 10.52
N HIS A 225 -11.40 9.33 9.33
CA HIS A 225 -11.94 10.16 8.26
C HIS A 225 -12.03 9.30 7.00
N PHE A 226 -13.19 9.25 6.36
CA PHE A 226 -13.35 8.65 5.04
C PHE A 226 -13.45 9.77 3.99
N ILE A 227 -12.60 9.73 2.98
CA ILE A 227 -12.48 10.75 1.93
C ILE A 227 -12.93 10.17 0.58
N PRO A 228 -14.24 10.22 0.26
CA PRO A 228 -14.78 9.69 -0.99
C PRO A 228 -14.36 10.52 -2.22
N GLU A 229 -13.91 11.76 -2.02
CA GLU A 229 -13.50 12.69 -3.08
C GLU A 229 -12.44 12.09 -4.01
N PHE A 230 -11.51 11.31 -3.47
CA PHE A 230 -10.44 10.71 -4.27
C PHE A 230 -10.98 9.78 -5.37
N TYR A 231 -12.11 9.09 -5.13
CA TYR A 231 -12.72 8.16 -6.09
C TYR A 231 -13.70 8.84 -7.07
N ARG A 232 -13.88 10.17 -7.00
CA ARG A 232 -14.81 10.89 -7.90
C ARG A 232 -14.22 11.08 -9.31
N TYR A 233 -14.12 9.99 -10.06
CA TYR A 233 -13.64 9.97 -11.43
C TYR A 233 -14.42 10.88 -12.40
N ALA A 234 -15.66 11.25 -12.06
CA ALA A 234 -16.40 12.27 -12.83
C ALA A 234 -15.68 13.63 -12.81
N GLU A 235 -15.12 14.03 -11.66
CA GLU A 235 -14.37 15.29 -11.53
C GLU A 235 -13.03 15.20 -12.27
N VAL A 236 -12.38 14.03 -12.28
CA VAL A 236 -11.16 13.79 -13.05
C VAL A 236 -11.42 13.93 -14.55
N ARG A 237 -12.53 13.36 -15.04
CA ARG A 237 -12.94 13.49 -16.45
C ARG A 237 -13.31 14.92 -16.81
N GLU A 238 -13.98 15.64 -15.91
CA GLU A 238 -14.30 17.05 -16.13
C GLU A 238 -13.02 17.88 -16.25
N TYR A 239 -12.07 17.73 -15.31
CA TYR A 239 -10.77 18.41 -15.38
C TYR A 239 -10.00 18.07 -16.67
N MET A 240 -9.98 16.80 -17.07
CA MET A 240 -9.35 16.37 -18.32
C MET A 240 -10.00 17.02 -19.56
N ASN A 241 -11.33 17.12 -19.58
CA ASN A 241 -12.06 17.76 -20.69
C ASN A 241 -11.88 19.28 -20.71
N SER A 242 -12.00 19.95 -19.57
CA SER A 242 -12.06 21.42 -19.48
C SER A 242 -10.68 22.07 -19.44
N GLU A 243 -9.73 21.47 -18.73
CA GLU A 243 -8.41 22.08 -18.50
C GLU A 243 -7.34 21.50 -19.40
N LEU A 244 -7.44 20.22 -19.76
CA LEU A 244 -6.45 19.55 -20.61
C LEU A 244 -6.89 19.41 -22.08
N GLU A 245 -8.14 19.78 -22.38
CA GLU A 245 -8.75 19.65 -23.72
C GLU A 245 -8.67 18.22 -24.30
N ILE A 246 -8.63 17.21 -23.42
CA ILE A 246 -8.60 15.78 -23.79
C ILE A 246 -9.97 15.20 -23.49
N THR A 247 -10.67 14.75 -24.53
CA THR A 247 -11.97 14.07 -24.40
C THR A 247 -11.87 12.66 -24.94
N GLN A 248 -12.57 11.74 -24.28
CA GLN A 248 -12.71 10.34 -24.71
C GLN A 248 -14.03 10.15 -25.47
N PRO A 249 -14.04 10.22 -26.81
CA PRO A 249 -15.26 10.21 -27.62
C PRO A 249 -15.91 8.82 -27.76
N SER A 250 -15.20 7.75 -27.40
CA SER A 250 -15.69 6.37 -27.51
C SER A 250 -15.60 5.62 -26.18
N ASN A 251 -16.04 4.36 -26.19
CA ASN A 251 -15.78 3.41 -25.13
C ASN A 251 -15.40 2.09 -25.80
N ASP A 252 -14.17 1.64 -25.59
CA ASP A 252 -13.62 0.45 -26.23
C ASP A 252 -14.11 -0.85 -25.58
N GLY A 253 -14.89 -0.74 -24.49
CA GLY A 253 -15.53 -1.86 -23.79
C GLY A 253 -14.65 -2.55 -22.77
N TYR A 254 -13.46 -2.02 -22.51
CA TYR A 254 -12.53 -2.53 -21.52
C TYR A 254 -12.64 -1.79 -20.19
N HIS A 255 -12.02 -2.37 -19.16
CA HIS A 255 -11.94 -1.79 -17.82
C HIS A 255 -10.68 -0.94 -17.62
N ASP A 256 -9.90 -0.71 -18.69
CA ASP A 256 -8.90 0.35 -18.74
C ASP A 256 -9.54 1.68 -19.18
N ASP A 257 -8.94 2.77 -18.74
CA ASP A 257 -9.37 4.13 -19.06
C ASP A 257 -8.13 5.01 -19.25
N PHE A 258 -8.22 6.03 -20.12
CA PHE A 258 -7.09 6.92 -20.42
C PHE A 258 -6.54 7.62 -19.16
N PRO A 259 -7.35 8.25 -18.29
CA PRO A 259 -6.80 8.94 -17.13
C PRO A 259 -6.04 7.99 -16.19
N ILE A 260 -6.55 6.77 -15.95
CA ILE A 260 -5.85 5.79 -15.11
C ILE A 260 -4.54 5.37 -15.76
N THR A 261 -4.58 5.03 -17.05
CA THR A 261 -3.39 4.59 -17.80
C THR A 261 -2.32 5.68 -17.76
N ALA A 262 -2.69 6.93 -18.03
CA ALA A 262 -1.78 8.07 -17.96
C ALA A 262 -1.14 8.20 -16.57
N MET A 263 -1.92 8.13 -15.49
CA MET A 263 -1.39 8.18 -14.13
C MET A 263 -0.46 6.99 -13.80
N MET A 264 -0.76 5.78 -14.29
CA MET A 264 0.12 4.61 -14.12
C MET A 264 1.48 4.82 -14.79
N THR A 265 1.53 5.45 -15.97
CA THR A 265 2.80 5.72 -16.66
C THR A 265 3.74 6.64 -15.90
N VAL A 266 3.23 7.45 -14.97
CA VAL A 266 4.06 8.29 -14.09
C VAL A 266 4.86 7.44 -13.11
N ILE A 267 4.30 6.30 -12.69
CA ILE A 267 4.86 5.43 -11.65
C ILE A 267 5.68 4.32 -12.27
N ASP A 268 5.09 3.57 -13.20
CA ASP A 268 5.75 2.50 -13.93
C ASP A 268 5.14 2.34 -15.32
N PRO A 269 5.77 2.90 -16.38
CA PRO A 269 5.33 2.73 -17.76
C PRO A 269 5.24 1.26 -18.20
N SER A 270 5.99 0.34 -17.60
CA SER A 270 5.94 -1.08 -17.98
C SER A 270 4.58 -1.70 -17.63
N ALA A 271 3.85 -1.13 -16.67
CA ALA A 271 2.56 -1.63 -16.20
C ALA A 271 1.40 -1.40 -17.19
N VAL A 272 1.61 -0.62 -18.26
CA VAL A 272 0.57 -0.30 -19.26
C VAL A 272 0.76 -0.98 -20.63
N ARG A 273 1.79 -1.82 -20.78
CA ARG A 273 2.10 -2.58 -22.00
C ARG A 273 2.19 -1.70 -23.26
N TYR A 274 2.79 -0.52 -23.12
CA TYR A 274 2.80 0.49 -24.19
C TYR A 274 3.47 -0.02 -25.48
N GLU A 275 4.65 -0.64 -25.37
CA GLU A 275 5.37 -1.14 -26.55
C GLU A 275 4.57 -2.22 -27.29
N GLU A 276 3.90 -3.11 -26.55
CA GLU A 276 3.04 -4.14 -27.13
C GLU A 276 1.77 -3.56 -27.76
N ARG A 277 1.16 -2.53 -27.13
CA ARG A 277 0.03 -1.77 -27.70
C ARG A 277 0.42 -1.14 -29.04
N VAL A 278 1.56 -0.43 -29.09
CA VAL A 278 2.07 0.21 -30.32
C VAL A 278 2.36 -0.83 -31.40
N ALA A 279 3.02 -1.94 -31.06
CA ALA A 279 3.32 -3.00 -32.02
C ALA A 279 2.05 -3.65 -32.62
N ALA A 280 0.93 -3.58 -31.90
CA ALA A 280 -0.35 -4.13 -32.32
C ALA A 280 -1.31 -3.10 -32.94
N ASP A 281 -0.92 -1.82 -33.09
CA ASP A 281 -1.79 -0.72 -33.54
C ASP A 281 -3.00 -0.48 -32.59
N LEU A 282 -2.75 -0.65 -31.28
CA LEU A 282 -3.73 -0.57 -30.18
C LEU A 282 -3.28 0.43 -29.09
N ASP A 283 -2.55 1.47 -29.49
CA ASP A 283 -1.99 2.51 -28.64
C ASP A 283 -2.97 3.67 -28.38
N HIS A 284 -4.28 3.39 -28.38
CA HIS A 284 -5.32 4.34 -28.03
C HIS A 284 -6.26 3.75 -26.97
N ILE A 285 -6.89 4.62 -26.19
CA ILE A 285 -7.92 4.24 -25.22
C ILE A 285 -9.09 5.20 -25.37
N ASN A 286 -10.27 4.65 -25.68
CA ASN A 286 -11.52 5.38 -25.82
C ASN A 286 -11.39 6.59 -26.77
N GLY A 287 -10.62 6.40 -27.85
CA GLY A 287 -10.35 7.40 -28.88
C GLY A 287 -9.21 8.39 -28.58
N VAL A 288 -8.48 8.22 -27.46
CA VAL A 288 -7.34 9.07 -27.11
C VAL A 288 -6.03 8.31 -27.31
N SER A 289 -5.09 8.92 -28.04
CA SER A 289 -3.75 8.36 -28.30
C SER A 289 -2.90 8.30 -27.03
N LEU A 290 -2.16 7.21 -26.83
CA LEU A 290 -1.08 7.06 -25.86
C LEU A 290 0.29 7.47 -26.42
N THR A 291 0.35 7.79 -27.72
CA THR A 291 1.59 8.12 -28.44
C THR A 291 1.63 9.62 -28.78
N PRO A 292 2.75 10.33 -28.53
CA PRO A 292 3.99 9.83 -27.89
C PRO A 292 3.82 9.62 -26.37
N LEU A 293 4.45 8.57 -25.83
CA LEU A 293 4.30 8.18 -24.42
C LEU A 293 4.66 9.31 -23.45
N GLU A 294 5.64 10.15 -23.80
CA GLU A 294 6.06 11.28 -22.98
C GLU A 294 4.91 12.27 -22.74
N GLN A 295 4.02 12.45 -23.71
CA GLN A 295 2.85 13.31 -23.55
C GLN A 295 1.82 12.65 -22.61
N THR A 296 1.61 11.35 -22.73
CA THR A 296 0.74 10.59 -21.82
C THR A 296 1.25 10.64 -20.38
N VAL A 297 2.56 10.54 -20.17
CA VAL A 297 3.19 10.69 -18.86
C VAL A 297 2.93 12.09 -18.29
N GLU A 298 3.07 13.14 -19.12
CA GLU A 298 2.83 14.51 -18.66
C GLU A 298 1.37 14.74 -18.27
N THR A 299 0.42 14.27 -19.08
CA THR A 299 -1.00 14.28 -18.72
C THR A 299 -1.24 13.49 -17.43
N GLY A 300 -0.58 12.35 -17.25
CA GLY A 300 -0.63 11.56 -16.03
C GLY A 300 -0.21 12.35 -14.78
N ARG A 301 0.85 13.17 -14.89
CA ARG A 301 1.31 14.04 -13.79
C ARG A 301 0.27 15.08 -13.43
N GLN A 302 -0.33 15.72 -14.43
CA GLN A 302 -1.38 16.73 -14.22
C GLN A 302 -2.62 16.14 -13.56
N LEU A 303 -3.05 14.94 -14.01
CA LEU A 303 -4.19 14.22 -13.42
C LEU A 303 -3.90 13.77 -11.98
N LEU A 304 -2.70 13.24 -11.69
CA LEU A 304 -2.30 12.91 -10.33
C LEU A 304 -2.28 14.16 -9.44
N ALA A 305 -1.70 15.27 -9.91
CA ALA A 305 -1.64 16.52 -9.16
C ALA A 305 -3.05 17.05 -8.83
N PHE A 306 -3.96 17.01 -9.79
CA PHE A 306 -5.37 17.37 -9.58
C PHE A 306 -6.01 16.50 -8.49
N ARG A 307 -5.88 15.17 -8.58
CA ARG A 307 -6.46 14.25 -7.58
C ARG A 307 -5.84 14.43 -6.19
N VAL A 308 -4.53 14.65 -6.12
CA VAL A 308 -3.81 14.94 -4.88
C VAL A 308 -4.39 16.20 -4.25
N GLN A 309 -4.50 17.30 -5.00
CA GLN A 309 -5.02 18.55 -4.46
C GLN A 309 -6.45 18.40 -3.93
N ARG A 310 -7.33 17.78 -4.72
CA ARG A 310 -8.72 17.51 -4.30
C ARG A 310 -8.80 16.71 -3.00
N THR A 311 -7.90 15.75 -2.82
CA THR A 311 -7.85 14.90 -1.63
C THR A 311 -7.30 15.65 -0.43
N VAL A 312 -6.25 16.47 -0.62
CA VAL A 312 -5.72 17.36 0.41
C VAL A 312 -6.79 18.32 0.91
N ASP A 313 -7.52 18.97 0.00
CA ASP A 313 -8.60 19.90 0.35
C ASP A 313 -9.69 19.20 1.18
N ALA A 314 -10.06 17.97 0.81
CA ALA A 314 -11.05 17.19 1.53
C ALA A 314 -10.55 16.74 2.91
N ILE A 315 -9.28 16.35 3.03
CA ILE A 315 -8.66 15.98 4.32
C ILE A 315 -8.59 17.20 5.24
N ASN A 316 -8.17 18.35 4.73
CA ASN A 316 -8.11 19.61 5.46
C ASN A 316 -9.50 20.00 5.99
N ALA A 317 -10.52 19.92 5.14
CA ALA A 317 -11.91 20.16 5.54
C ALA A 317 -12.40 19.17 6.63
N SER A 318 -12.02 17.90 6.53
CA SER A 318 -12.42 16.84 7.49
C SER A 318 -11.69 16.95 8.83
N THR A 319 -10.42 17.36 8.83
CA THR A 319 -9.55 17.47 10.02
C THR A 319 -9.61 18.85 10.68
N GLY A 320 -10.22 19.85 10.04
CA GLY A 320 -10.29 21.23 10.54
C GLY A 320 -8.96 21.98 10.40
N GLN A 321 -8.12 21.58 9.44
CA GLN A 321 -6.86 22.25 9.10
C GLN A 321 -7.13 23.22 7.94
N GLU A 322 -7.52 24.47 8.24
CA GLU A 322 -7.64 25.56 7.24
C GLU A 322 -6.29 26.22 6.91
#